data_AF-A0A2H3AMX1-F1
#
_entry.id   AF-A0A2H3AMX1-F1
#
_cell.length_a   1.000
_cell.length_b   1.000
_cell.length_c   1.000
_cell.angle_alpha   90.00
_cell.angle_beta   90.00
_cell.angle_gamma   90.00
#
_symmetry.space_group_name_H-M   'P 1'
#
loop_
_entity.id
_entity.type
_entity.pdbx_description
1 polymer ?
#
loop_
_entity_poly.entity_id
_entity_poly.type
_entity_poly.pdbx_seq_one_letter_code
_entity_poly.pdbx_strand_id
1 'polypeptide(L)'
;MNSHTHSPLARAMYTAIKQAKVNDKFQDPLYLFLELVRAGVMHGHLWSSRAFSGGPSFGTDDEKTCMLLVMRVLSIVPLNFKPQPWSAPLSRELLVFNSFVRSLTRALRTLLEVASLNMLLRADARRARDDLLDITLSLPFQTEVNTGFGVLAKAEGVKEAKMLALEICEETFPGVKYPKWEVERGFRFWDVALTAMRQLHSEGAVLRELIDQFEAAEAWLAPMRP
;
A
#
# COMPACT_ATOMS: atom_id res chain seq x y z
N MET A 1 -9.01 -35.51 -11.36
CA MET A 1 -8.49 -34.31 -12.04
C MET A 1 -8.53 -33.16 -11.05
N ASN A 2 -7.39 -32.80 -10.45
CA ASN A 2 -7.33 -31.62 -9.60
C ASN A 2 -7.40 -30.41 -10.52
N SER A 3 -8.55 -29.72 -10.53
CA SER A 3 -8.65 -28.43 -11.19
C SER A 3 -7.67 -27.49 -10.51
N HIS A 4 -6.63 -27.04 -11.21
CA HIS A 4 -5.68 -26.06 -10.70
C HIS A 4 -6.37 -24.69 -10.66
N THR A 5 -7.24 -24.50 -9.67
CA THR A 5 -7.90 -23.21 -9.43
C THR A 5 -6.97 -22.31 -8.63
N HIS A 6 -6.95 -21.03 -8.99
CA HIS A 6 -6.26 -20.00 -8.20
C HIS A 6 -6.72 -20.01 -6.73
N SER A 7 -5.86 -19.56 -5.82
CA SER A 7 -6.28 -19.27 -4.44
C SER A 7 -7.19 -18.02 -4.41
N PRO A 8 -7.96 -17.81 -3.32
CA PRO A 8 -8.74 -16.57 -3.14
C PRO A 8 -7.91 -15.30 -3.28
N LEU A 9 -6.70 -15.30 -2.72
CA LEU A 9 -5.77 -14.17 -2.80
C LEU A 9 -5.35 -13.87 -4.24
N ALA A 10 -5.05 -14.92 -5.02
CA ALA A 10 -4.67 -14.79 -6.42
C ALA A 10 -5.83 -14.28 -7.29
N ARG A 11 -7.07 -14.74 -7.04
CA ARG A 11 -8.26 -14.21 -7.71
C ARG A 11 -8.51 -12.75 -7.35
N ALA A 12 -8.40 -12.38 -6.07
CA ALA A 12 -8.53 -10.99 -5.62
C ALA A 12 -7.50 -10.08 -6.29
N MET A 13 -6.24 -10.50 -6.34
CA MET A 13 -5.19 -9.76 -7.04
C MET A 13 -5.51 -9.59 -8.54
N TYR A 14 -5.91 -10.68 -9.20
CA TYR A 14 -6.23 -10.67 -10.63
C TYR A 14 -7.41 -9.75 -10.97
N THR A 15 -8.48 -9.79 -10.17
CA THR A 15 -9.65 -8.93 -10.35
C THR A 15 -9.29 -7.46 -10.11
N ALA A 16 -8.57 -7.17 -9.04
CA ALA A 16 -8.22 -5.80 -8.65
C ALA A 16 -7.22 -5.15 -9.61
N ILE A 17 -6.16 -5.86 -10.03
CA ILE A 17 -5.10 -5.28 -10.87
C ILE A 17 -5.61 -4.85 -12.25
N LYS A 18 -6.72 -5.42 -12.74
CA LYS A 18 -7.36 -5.01 -14.01
C LYS A 18 -7.86 -3.57 -13.99
N GLN A 19 -8.12 -2.99 -12.82
CA GLN A 19 -8.52 -1.60 -12.68
C GLN A 19 -7.33 -0.63 -12.69
N ALA A 20 -6.11 -1.13 -12.42
CA ALA A 20 -4.91 -0.32 -12.35
C ALA A 20 -4.42 0.07 -13.75
N LYS A 21 -3.89 1.29 -13.90
CA LYS A 21 -3.16 1.66 -15.12
C LYS A 21 -1.75 1.04 -15.05
N VAL A 22 -1.19 0.64 -16.19
CA VAL A 22 0.16 0.04 -16.25
C VAL A 22 1.21 0.96 -15.60
N ASN A 23 1.09 2.28 -15.81
CA ASN A 23 2.01 3.28 -15.29
C ASN A 23 1.88 3.52 -13.77
N ASP A 24 0.81 3.05 -13.12
CA ASP A 24 0.65 3.19 -11.68
C ASP A 24 1.59 2.26 -10.88
N LYS A 25 2.04 1.16 -11.53
CA LYS A 25 2.96 0.15 -10.97
C LYS A 25 2.46 -0.48 -9.66
N PHE A 26 1.19 -0.86 -9.61
CA PHE A 26 0.53 -1.39 -8.41
C PHE A 26 0.74 -2.90 -8.17
N GLN A 27 1.50 -3.61 -9.00
CA GLN A 27 1.71 -5.06 -8.85
C GLN A 27 2.32 -5.40 -7.48
N ASP A 28 3.47 -4.82 -7.15
CA ASP A 28 4.15 -5.07 -5.87
C ASP A 28 3.34 -4.51 -4.68
N PRO A 29 2.83 -3.25 -4.71
CA PRO A 29 1.99 -2.72 -3.63
C PRO A 29 0.74 -3.56 -3.36
N LEU A 30 0.06 -4.04 -4.40
CA LEU A 30 -1.15 -4.84 -4.25
C LEU A 30 -0.83 -6.22 -3.67
N TYR A 31 0.27 -6.83 -4.07
CA TYR A 31 0.72 -8.09 -3.48
C TYR A 31 1.02 -7.91 -1.98
N LEU A 32 1.78 -6.86 -1.62
CA LEU A 32 2.08 -6.54 -0.23
C LEU A 32 0.81 -6.27 0.57
N PHE A 33 -0.13 -5.50 0.03
CA PHE A 33 -1.43 -5.23 0.65
C PHE A 33 -2.18 -6.53 0.98
N LEU A 34 -2.30 -7.44 0.01
CA LEU A 34 -2.98 -8.72 0.17
C LEU A 34 -2.31 -9.60 1.23
N GLU A 35 -0.98 -9.65 1.26
CA GLU A 35 -0.24 -10.39 2.26
C GLU A 35 -0.34 -9.77 3.68
N LEU A 36 -0.43 -8.44 3.78
CA LEU A 36 -0.67 -7.74 5.05
C LEU A 36 -2.10 -7.95 5.56
N VAL A 37 -3.08 -8.03 4.67
CA VAL A 37 -4.46 -8.46 5.00
C VAL A 37 -4.44 -9.90 5.51
N ARG A 38 -3.75 -10.81 4.81
CA ARG A 38 -3.60 -12.21 5.23
C ARG A 38 -2.89 -12.36 6.58
N ALA A 39 -1.94 -11.49 6.89
CA ALA A 39 -1.25 -11.43 8.17
C ALA A 39 -2.09 -10.78 9.30
N GLY A 40 -3.26 -10.22 8.98
CA GLY A 40 -4.14 -9.57 9.96
C GLY A 40 -3.66 -8.21 10.44
N VAL A 41 -2.68 -7.59 9.75
CA VAL A 41 -2.11 -6.29 10.17
C VAL A 41 -2.70 -5.09 9.44
N MET A 42 -3.62 -5.32 8.50
CA MET A 42 -4.25 -4.27 7.69
C MET A 42 -5.64 -3.92 8.24
N HIS A 43 -5.70 -3.03 9.23
CA HIS A 43 -6.95 -2.57 9.84
C HIS A 43 -6.84 -1.14 10.39
N GLY A 44 -7.93 -0.55 10.86
CA GLY A 44 -7.96 0.82 11.41
C GLY A 44 -7.59 0.94 12.90
N HIS A 45 -7.44 -0.16 13.63
CA HIS A 45 -7.18 -0.12 15.08
C HIS A 45 -5.72 0.21 15.47
N LEU A 46 -5.55 0.78 16.67
CA LEU A 46 -4.25 1.03 17.30
C LEU A 46 -3.59 -0.27 17.78
N TRP A 47 -2.27 -0.39 17.67
CA TRP A 47 -1.55 -1.62 18.02
C TRP A 47 -1.40 -1.88 19.52
N SER A 48 -1.35 -0.83 20.33
CA SER A 48 -1.11 -0.90 21.78
C SER A 48 -2.23 -0.26 22.59
N SER A 49 -3.42 -0.09 21.98
CA SER A 49 -4.53 0.72 22.50
C SER A 49 -4.12 2.14 22.91
N ARG A 50 -2.96 2.60 22.41
CA ARG A 50 -2.37 3.92 22.65
C ARG A 50 -2.10 4.57 21.31
N ALA A 51 -2.60 5.78 21.14
CA ALA A 51 -2.30 6.58 19.96
C ALA A 51 -0.83 7.04 19.99
N PHE A 52 -0.09 6.77 18.92
CA PHE A 52 1.23 7.36 18.72
C PHE A 52 1.13 8.68 17.95
N SER A 53 2.15 9.53 18.07
CA SER A 53 2.13 10.84 17.40
C SER A 53 2.16 10.71 15.88
N GLY A 54 1.51 11.66 15.20
CA GLY A 54 1.41 11.69 13.75
C GLY A 54 0.39 10.72 13.17
N GLY A 55 -0.38 9.99 14.00
CA GLY A 55 -1.64 9.39 13.60
C GLY A 55 -2.77 10.43 13.49
N PRO A 56 -4.02 9.99 13.22
CA PRO A 56 -5.20 10.86 13.14
C PRO A 56 -5.38 11.72 14.40
N SER A 57 -5.66 13.01 14.21
CA SER A 57 -5.71 14.00 15.31
C SER A 57 -6.97 14.86 15.35
N PHE A 58 -7.90 14.67 14.42
CA PHE A 58 -9.15 15.42 14.31
C PHE A 58 -10.29 14.48 13.91
N GLY A 59 -11.53 14.96 14.04
CA GLY A 59 -12.74 14.17 13.80
C GLY A 59 -13.18 13.32 15.01
N THR A 60 -14.27 12.59 14.81
CA THR A 60 -14.78 11.56 15.71
C THR A 60 -13.84 10.34 15.74
N ASP A 61 -14.01 9.46 16.71
CA ASP A 61 -13.15 8.28 16.83
C ASP A 61 -13.33 7.29 15.67
N ASP A 62 -14.53 7.22 15.09
CA ASP A 62 -14.79 6.44 13.87
C ASP A 62 -14.08 7.05 12.65
N GLU A 63 -14.14 8.38 12.49
CA GLU A 63 -13.41 9.09 11.42
C GLU A 63 -11.89 8.91 11.57
N LYS A 64 -11.36 8.93 12.80
CA LYS A 64 -9.95 8.65 13.06
C LYS A 64 -9.57 7.23 12.67
N THR A 65 -10.42 6.25 12.97
CA THR A 65 -10.19 4.85 12.60
C THR A 65 -10.16 4.68 11.07
N CYS A 66 -11.09 5.33 10.37
CA CYS A 66 -11.13 5.37 8.90
C CYS A 66 -9.86 6.01 8.32
N MET A 67 -9.48 7.18 8.84
CA MET A 67 -8.27 7.90 8.43
C MET A 67 -7.02 7.05 8.64
N LEU A 68 -6.89 6.36 9.79
CA LEU A 68 -5.74 5.51 10.05
C LEU A 68 -5.63 4.35 9.05
N LEU A 69 -6.76 3.72 8.71
CA LEU A 69 -6.79 2.67 7.71
C LEU A 69 -6.34 3.21 6.34
N VAL A 70 -6.88 4.34 5.90
CA VAL A 70 -6.47 5.00 4.63
C VAL A 70 -4.97 5.32 4.63
N MET A 71 -4.46 5.93 5.70
CA MET A 71 -3.03 6.23 5.83
C MET A 71 -2.16 4.97 5.72
N ARG A 72 -2.58 3.84 6.32
CA ARG A 72 -1.87 2.56 6.25
C ARG A 72 -1.89 1.98 4.83
N VAL A 73 -3.05 1.92 4.19
CA VAL A 73 -3.18 1.40 2.81
C VAL A 73 -2.31 2.21 1.85
N LEU A 74 -2.40 3.54 1.89
CA LEU A 74 -1.64 4.41 0.99
C LEU A 74 -0.13 4.38 1.26
N SER A 75 0.30 4.14 2.51
CA SER A 75 1.73 4.01 2.83
C SER A 75 2.44 2.80 2.21
N ILE A 76 1.69 1.87 1.60
CA ILE A 76 2.25 0.76 0.82
C ILE A 76 2.69 1.20 -0.57
N VAL A 77 2.19 2.34 -1.07
CA VAL A 77 2.54 2.84 -2.40
C VAL A 77 3.82 3.70 -2.29
N PRO A 78 4.85 3.44 -3.12
CA PRO A 78 6.02 4.31 -3.16
C PRO A 78 5.64 5.71 -3.65
N LEU A 79 5.90 6.72 -2.82
CA LEU A 79 5.73 8.13 -3.18
C LEU A 79 6.97 8.64 -3.95
N ASN A 80 6.75 9.41 -5.00
CA ASN A 80 7.82 9.95 -5.84
C ASN A 80 8.42 11.23 -5.24
N PHE A 81 9.71 11.20 -4.89
CA PHE A 81 10.42 12.33 -4.29
C PHE A 81 11.41 13.02 -5.23
N LYS A 82 11.58 14.33 -5.02
CA LYS A 82 12.74 15.11 -5.45
C LYS A 82 13.95 14.67 -4.63
N PRO A 83 15.17 14.71 -5.20
CA PRO A 83 16.39 14.32 -4.49
C PRO A 83 16.76 15.37 -3.44
N GLN A 84 16.01 15.42 -2.34
CA GLN A 84 16.20 16.35 -1.24
C GLN A 84 15.90 15.66 0.10
N PRO A 85 16.44 16.16 1.23
CA PRO A 85 16.11 15.65 2.56
C PRO A 85 14.60 15.77 2.85
N TRP A 86 14.07 14.78 3.56
CA TRP A 86 12.68 14.81 4.03
C TRP A 86 12.49 15.90 5.09
N SER A 87 11.54 16.79 4.89
CA SER A 87 11.25 17.94 5.76
C SER A 87 9.87 17.87 6.44
N ALA A 88 9.05 16.88 6.09
CA ALA A 88 7.67 16.79 6.57
C ALA A 88 7.57 16.06 7.93
N PRO A 89 6.42 16.15 8.62
CA PRO A 89 6.25 15.57 9.95
C PRO A 89 6.45 14.06 9.98
N LEU A 90 7.04 13.56 11.07
CA LEU A 90 7.20 12.13 11.31
C LEU A 90 5.93 11.55 11.94
N SER A 91 5.43 10.42 11.40
CA SER A 91 4.34 9.66 12.00
C SER A 91 4.86 8.39 12.65
N ARG A 92 4.89 8.37 14.00
CA ARG A 92 5.25 7.18 14.77
C ARG A 92 4.24 6.05 14.55
N GLU A 93 2.97 6.40 14.39
CA GLU A 93 1.90 5.45 14.09
C GLU A 93 2.19 4.69 12.78
N LEU A 94 2.58 5.41 11.71
CA LEU A 94 2.94 4.79 10.44
C LEU A 94 4.29 4.09 10.48
N LEU A 95 5.24 4.52 11.31
CA LEU A 95 6.50 3.80 11.48
C LEU A 95 6.31 2.39 12.06
N VAL A 96 5.37 2.24 13.01
CA VAL A 96 5.00 0.90 13.51
C VAL A 96 4.45 0.06 12.37
N PHE A 97 3.49 0.59 11.60
CA PHE A 97 2.94 -0.13 10.46
C PHE A 97 4.01 -0.48 9.40
N ASN A 98 4.91 0.47 9.10
CA ASN A 98 5.99 0.30 8.14
C ASN A 98 6.98 -0.80 8.55
N SER A 99 7.12 -1.11 9.85
CA SER A 99 7.92 -2.26 10.29
C SER A 99 7.39 -3.59 9.75
N PHE A 100 6.06 -3.78 9.69
CA PHE A 100 5.44 -4.95 9.08
C PHE A 100 5.68 -4.98 7.57
N VAL A 101 5.48 -3.84 6.90
CA VAL A 101 5.69 -3.71 5.45
C VAL A 101 7.14 -4.06 5.09
N ARG A 102 8.12 -3.46 5.77
CA ARG A 102 9.55 -3.72 5.53
C ARG A 102 9.95 -5.16 5.81
N SER A 103 9.44 -5.73 6.90
CA SER A 103 9.70 -7.13 7.24
C SER A 103 9.19 -8.06 6.13
N LEU A 104 7.95 -7.84 5.67
CA LEU A 104 7.35 -8.60 4.59
C LEU A 104 8.09 -8.41 3.25
N THR A 105 8.37 -7.18 2.85
CA THR A 105 9.09 -6.88 1.60
C THR A 105 10.45 -7.58 1.57
N ARG A 106 11.22 -7.52 2.67
CA ARG A 106 12.51 -8.22 2.78
C ARG A 106 12.38 -9.73 2.70
N ALA A 107 11.43 -10.30 3.43
CA ALA A 107 11.20 -11.74 3.43
C ALA A 107 10.83 -12.25 2.02
N LEU A 108 9.93 -11.55 1.32
CA LEU A 108 9.55 -11.88 -0.05
C LEU A 108 10.72 -11.72 -1.02
N ARG A 109 11.52 -10.66 -0.86
CA ARG A 109 12.72 -10.45 -1.68
C ARG A 109 13.72 -11.58 -1.52
N THR A 110 14.07 -11.92 -0.27
CA THR A 110 14.98 -13.03 0.03
C THR A 110 14.44 -14.36 -0.50
N LEU A 111 13.13 -14.62 -0.35
CA LEU A 111 12.50 -15.83 -0.88
C LEU A 111 12.68 -15.94 -2.40
N LEU A 112 12.44 -14.86 -3.14
CA LEU A 112 12.59 -14.86 -4.60
C LEU A 112 14.03 -15.03 -5.05
N GLU A 113 14.97 -14.37 -4.39
CA GLU A 113 16.40 -14.50 -4.70
C GLU A 113 16.90 -15.93 -4.42
N VAL A 114 16.51 -16.52 -3.29
CA VAL A 114 16.89 -17.89 -2.93
C VAL A 114 16.21 -18.92 -3.83
N ALA A 115 14.94 -18.73 -4.19
CA ALA A 115 14.24 -19.61 -5.12
C ALA A 115 14.88 -19.58 -6.52
N SER A 116 15.20 -18.38 -7.00
CA SER A 116 15.88 -18.18 -8.31
C SER A 116 17.28 -18.80 -8.30
N LEU A 117 18.05 -18.59 -7.23
CA LEU A 117 19.36 -19.21 -7.04
C LEU A 117 19.26 -20.74 -7.00
N ASN A 118 18.27 -21.29 -6.28
CA ASN A 118 18.06 -22.73 -6.21
C ASN A 118 17.76 -23.33 -7.60
N MET A 119 16.92 -22.68 -8.41
CA MET A 119 16.67 -23.10 -9.79
C MET A 119 17.96 -23.09 -10.63
N LEU A 120 18.82 -22.08 -10.45
CA LEU A 120 20.11 -22.00 -11.15
C LEU A 120 21.07 -23.12 -10.72
N LEU A 121 21.17 -23.40 -9.42
CA LEU A 121 22.06 -24.42 -8.87
C LEU A 121 21.61 -25.85 -9.22
N ARG A 122 20.29 -26.11 -9.25
CA ARG A 122 19.72 -27.41 -9.63
C ARG A 122 19.75 -27.70 -11.13
N ALA A 123 20.22 -26.75 -11.95
CA ALA A 123 20.16 -26.80 -13.41
C ALA A 123 18.72 -26.79 -13.96
N ASP A 124 17.75 -26.31 -13.17
CA ASP A 124 16.37 -26.06 -13.60
C ASP A 124 16.24 -24.73 -14.38
N ALA A 125 17.34 -23.99 -14.52
CA ALA A 125 17.46 -22.77 -15.32
C ALA A 125 18.77 -22.76 -16.14
N ARG A 126 18.82 -21.91 -17.17
CA ARG A 126 20.03 -21.70 -18.00
C ARG A 126 21.18 -21.17 -17.13
N ARG A 127 22.34 -21.86 -17.11
CA ARG A 127 23.51 -21.47 -16.29
C ARG A 127 24.54 -20.58 -17.00
N ALA A 128 24.76 -20.79 -18.30
CA ALA A 128 25.65 -19.94 -19.08
C ALA A 128 24.96 -18.59 -19.36
N ARG A 129 25.19 -17.62 -18.47
CA ARG A 129 24.56 -16.30 -18.42
C ARG A 129 25.58 -15.21 -18.09
N ASP A 130 25.38 -14.04 -18.66
CA ASP A 130 26.13 -12.80 -18.48
C ASP A 130 25.25 -11.64 -17.93
N ASP A 131 23.95 -11.91 -17.73
CA ASP A 131 22.90 -10.95 -17.37
C ASP A 131 22.41 -11.09 -15.91
N LEU A 132 23.23 -11.63 -15.00
CA LEU A 132 22.83 -11.87 -13.61
C LEU A 132 22.43 -10.60 -12.85
N LEU A 133 23.05 -9.46 -13.17
CA LEU A 133 22.69 -8.17 -12.59
C LEU A 133 21.30 -7.74 -13.05
N ASP A 134 21.00 -7.87 -14.35
CA ASP A 134 19.71 -7.51 -14.91
C ASP A 134 18.57 -8.36 -14.33
N ILE A 135 18.83 -9.66 -14.14
CA ILE A 135 17.89 -10.55 -13.43
C ILE A 135 17.62 -10.03 -12.02
N THR A 136 18.68 -9.74 -11.27
CA THR A 136 18.57 -9.25 -9.89
C THR A 136 17.78 -7.94 -9.82
N LEU A 137 18.00 -7.01 -10.75
CA LEU A 137 17.27 -5.74 -10.85
C LEU A 137 15.82 -5.92 -11.34
N SER A 138 15.54 -6.98 -12.09
CA SER A 138 14.19 -7.28 -12.59
C SER A 138 13.27 -7.95 -11.56
N LEU A 139 13.84 -8.54 -10.50
CA LEU A 139 13.06 -9.17 -9.44
C LEU A 139 12.23 -8.10 -8.68
N PRO A 140 11.00 -8.41 -8.28
CA PRO A 140 10.14 -7.48 -7.52
C PRO A 140 10.65 -7.26 -6.09
N PHE A 141 9.99 -6.35 -5.37
CA PHE A 141 10.25 -6.01 -3.97
C PHE A 141 11.65 -5.45 -3.70
N GLN A 142 12.25 -4.82 -4.71
CA GLN A 142 13.57 -4.21 -4.59
C GLN A 142 13.55 -2.91 -3.76
N THR A 143 12.49 -2.12 -3.89
CA THR A 143 12.37 -0.82 -3.22
C THR A 143 11.50 -0.95 -1.97
N GLU A 144 12.06 -0.54 -0.84
CA GLU A 144 11.27 -0.39 0.39
C GLU A 144 10.45 0.90 0.32
N VAL A 145 9.18 0.81 0.71
CA VAL A 145 8.32 1.98 0.81
C VAL A 145 8.51 2.69 2.13
N ASN A 146 8.43 4.02 2.08
CA ASN A 146 8.48 4.87 3.26
C ASN A 146 7.06 5.25 3.70
N THR A 147 6.95 5.89 4.87
CA THR A 147 5.65 6.33 5.42
C THR A 147 5.11 7.59 4.75
N GLY A 148 5.82 8.18 3.78
CA GLY A 148 5.57 9.51 3.25
C GLY A 148 4.18 9.64 2.63
N PHE A 149 3.73 8.65 1.87
CA PHE A 149 2.40 8.66 1.26
C PHE A 149 1.29 8.66 2.32
N GLY A 150 1.42 7.83 3.36
CA GLY A 150 0.45 7.82 4.46
C GLY A 150 0.42 9.15 5.23
N VAL A 151 1.56 9.85 5.35
CA VAL A 151 1.61 11.19 5.95
C VAL A 151 0.94 12.22 5.03
N LEU A 152 1.16 12.15 3.71
CA LEU A 152 0.49 12.98 2.71
C LEU A 152 -1.05 12.83 2.84
N ALA A 153 -1.53 11.59 2.95
CA ALA A 153 -2.95 11.29 3.07
C ALA A 153 -3.61 11.90 4.33
N LYS A 154 -2.84 12.14 5.39
CA LYS A 154 -3.33 12.82 6.60
C LYS A 154 -3.40 14.34 6.44
N ALA A 155 -2.43 14.92 5.75
CA ALA A 155 -2.23 16.37 5.69
C ALA A 155 -3.33 17.11 4.92
N GLU A 156 -4.12 16.39 4.13
CA GLU A 156 -5.36 16.89 3.55
C GLU A 156 -6.38 17.17 4.67
N GLY A 157 -6.51 18.46 5.01
CA GLY A 157 -7.57 19.00 5.85
C GLY A 157 -8.92 18.84 5.15
N VAL A 158 -9.51 17.66 5.34
CA VAL A 158 -10.81 17.25 4.87
C VAL A 158 -11.90 18.22 5.34
N LYS A 159 -12.24 19.21 4.50
CA LYS A 159 -13.61 19.71 4.25
C LYS A 159 -13.66 20.94 3.35
N GLU A 160 -12.58 21.71 3.20
CA GLU A 160 -12.65 23.03 2.55
C GLU A 160 -11.68 23.16 1.36
N ALA A 161 -12.27 23.30 0.16
CA ALA A 161 -11.67 23.67 -1.12
C ALA A 161 -10.65 22.69 -1.75
N LYS A 162 -11.14 21.79 -2.61
CA LYS A 162 -10.36 20.83 -3.42
C LYS A 162 -9.12 21.42 -4.12
N MET A 163 -9.16 22.66 -4.60
CA MET A 163 -7.99 23.29 -5.24
C MET A 163 -7.01 23.86 -4.22
N LEU A 164 -7.52 24.50 -3.17
CA LEU A 164 -6.70 25.11 -2.13
C LEU A 164 -5.94 24.04 -1.32
N ALA A 165 -6.57 22.89 -1.09
CA ALA A 165 -5.96 21.75 -0.40
C ALA A 165 -4.79 21.16 -1.18
N LEU A 166 -4.92 21.05 -2.52
CA LEU A 166 -3.82 20.61 -3.37
C LEU A 166 -2.66 21.61 -3.42
N GLU A 167 -2.94 22.91 -3.39
CA GLU A 167 -1.91 23.96 -3.28
C GLU A 167 -1.20 23.89 -1.92
N ILE A 168 -1.95 23.74 -0.83
CA ILE A 168 -1.39 23.51 0.52
C ILE A 168 -0.52 22.26 0.55
N CYS A 169 -0.88 21.20 -0.18
CA CYS A 169 -0.06 19.99 -0.25
C CYS A 169 1.26 20.21 -1.01
N GLU A 170 1.27 21.03 -2.06
CA GLU A 170 2.52 21.43 -2.73
C GLU A 170 3.43 22.25 -1.80
N GLU A 171 2.86 23.14 -0.99
CA GLU A 171 3.59 23.93 0.01
C GLU A 171 4.10 23.09 1.19
N THR A 172 3.26 22.16 1.68
CA THR A 172 3.56 21.30 2.84
C THR A 172 4.60 20.22 2.48
N PHE A 173 4.59 19.74 1.24
CA PHE A 173 5.46 18.68 0.76
C PHE A 173 6.24 19.09 -0.50
N PRO A 174 7.12 20.10 -0.40
CA PRO A 174 7.86 20.62 -1.56
C PRO A 174 8.77 19.57 -2.21
N GLY A 175 9.09 18.51 -1.47
CA GLY A 175 9.90 17.38 -1.93
C GLY A 175 9.15 16.33 -2.73
N VAL A 176 7.82 16.36 -2.81
CA VAL A 176 7.06 15.40 -3.62
C VAL A 176 7.05 15.85 -5.08
N LYS A 177 7.26 14.91 -6.01
CA LYS A 177 7.15 15.15 -7.44
C LYS A 177 5.69 15.01 -7.86
N TYR A 178 5.17 16.02 -8.55
CA TYR A 178 3.79 16.05 -9.05
C TYR A 178 2.74 15.70 -7.97
N PRO A 179 2.62 16.46 -6.87
CA PRO A 179 1.78 16.07 -5.73
C PRO A 179 0.33 15.76 -6.09
N LYS A 180 -0.28 16.55 -6.98
CA LYS A 180 -1.64 16.29 -7.50
C LYS A 180 -1.77 14.89 -8.12
N TRP A 181 -0.81 14.51 -8.96
CA TRP A 181 -0.79 13.19 -9.60
C TRP A 181 -0.61 12.07 -8.58
N GLU A 182 0.24 12.27 -7.57
CA GLU A 182 0.43 11.29 -6.50
C GLU A 182 -0.85 11.13 -5.67
N VAL A 183 -1.56 12.21 -5.33
CA VAL A 183 -2.86 12.13 -4.63
C VAL A 183 -3.86 11.30 -5.44
N GLU A 184 -4.04 11.60 -6.73
CA GLU A 184 -4.92 10.82 -7.61
C GLU A 184 -4.49 9.35 -7.72
N ARG A 185 -3.18 9.08 -7.76
CA ARG A 185 -2.63 7.73 -7.74
C ARG A 185 -2.96 7.01 -6.43
N GLY A 186 -2.99 7.73 -5.31
CA GLY A 186 -3.44 7.22 -4.02
C GLY A 186 -4.88 6.74 -4.07
N PHE A 187 -5.80 7.59 -4.55
CA PHE A 187 -7.20 7.21 -4.72
C PHE A 187 -7.38 5.99 -5.65
N ARG A 188 -6.65 5.95 -6.77
CA ARG A 188 -6.67 4.78 -7.67
C ARG A 188 -6.18 3.51 -6.96
N PHE A 189 -5.14 3.60 -6.13
CA PHE A 189 -4.68 2.44 -5.36
C PHE A 189 -5.72 1.99 -4.33
N TRP A 190 -6.39 2.94 -3.68
CA TRP A 190 -7.48 2.64 -2.75
C TRP A 190 -8.62 1.87 -3.44
N ASP A 191 -9.03 2.30 -4.64
CA ASP A 191 -10.06 1.60 -5.44
C ASP A 191 -9.68 0.15 -5.76
N VAL A 192 -8.42 -0.05 -6.14
CA VAL A 192 -7.84 -1.38 -6.41
C VAL A 192 -7.84 -2.23 -5.14
N ALA A 193 -7.40 -1.67 -4.00
CA ALA A 193 -7.37 -2.37 -2.72
C ALA A 193 -8.78 -2.74 -2.23
N LEU A 194 -9.74 -1.84 -2.33
CA LEU A 194 -11.14 -2.07 -1.96
C LEU A 194 -11.78 -3.15 -2.83
N THR A 195 -11.49 -3.15 -4.14
CA THR A 195 -11.94 -4.23 -5.04
C THR A 195 -11.39 -5.58 -4.62
N ALA A 196 -10.11 -5.66 -4.24
CA ALA A 196 -9.52 -6.89 -3.73
C ALA A 196 -10.20 -7.35 -2.43
N MET A 197 -10.48 -6.43 -1.51
CA MET A 197 -11.19 -6.74 -0.26
C MET A 197 -12.61 -7.26 -0.49
N ARG A 198 -13.37 -6.63 -1.40
CA ARG A 198 -14.70 -7.10 -1.79
C ARG A 198 -14.67 -8.50 -2.40
N GLN A 199 -13.69 -8.78 -3.26
CA GLN A 199 -13.48 -10.13 -3.81
C GLN A 199 -13.20 -11.15 -2.71
N LEU A 200 -12.26 -10.86 -1.80
CA LEU A 200 -11.93 -11.74 -0.67
C LEU A 200 -13.16 -11.99 0.22
N HIS A 201 -13.96 -10.95 0.49
CA HIS A 201 -15.16 -11.10 1.30
C HIS A 201 -16.21 -11.99 0.62
N SER A 202 -16.43 -11.81 -0.69
CA SER A 202 -17.36 -12.64 -1.47
C SER A 202 -17.03 -14.14 -1.44
N GLU A 203 -15.76 -14.48 -1.20
CA GLU A 203 -15.27 -15.85 -1.10
C GLU A 203 -15.10 -16.34 0.35
N GLY A 204 -15.49 -15.54 1.35
CA GLY A 204 -15.32 -15.87 2.77
C GLY A 204 -13.86 -15.91 3.24
N ALA A 205 -12.94 -15.30 2.50
CA ALA A 205 -11.50 -15.31 2.80
C ALA A 205 -11.08 -14.22 3.81
N VAL A 206 -11.98 -13.28 4.14
CA VAL A 206 -11.80 -12.26 5.17
C VAL A 206 -13.04 -12.13 6.04
N LEU A 207 -12.83 -11.71 7.28
CA LEU A 207 -13.89 -11.47 8.26
C LEU A 207 -14.79 -10.31 7.84
N ARG A 208 -16.06 -10.36 8.26
CA ARG A 208 -17.07 -9.33 7.94
C ARG A 208 -16.69 -7.98 8.54
N GLU A 209 -16.21 -8.01 9.77
CA GLU A 209 -15.78 -6.82 10.52
C GLU A 209 -14.64 -6.09 9.80
N LEU A 210 -13.78 -6.82 9.08
CA LEU A 210 -12.68 -6.22 8.34
C LEU A 210 -13.19 -5.51 7.08
N ILE A 211 -14.05 -6.13 6.28
CA ILE A 211 -14.60 -5.45 5.09
C ILE A 211 -15.46 -4.25 5.49
N ASP A 212 -16.20 -4.33 6.60
CA ASP A 212 -17.02 -3.21 7.10
C ASP A 212 -16.14 -1.99 7.44
N GLN A 213 -14.91 -2.20 7.96
CA GLN A 213 -13.94 -1.10 8.16
C GLN A 213 -13.52 -0.45 6.83
N PHE A 214 -13.31 -1.23 5.78
CA PHE A 214 -12.94 -0.72 4.46
C PHE A 214 -14.09 0.05 3.80
N GLU A 215 -15.34 -0.44 3.92
CA GLU A 215 -16.51 0.26 3.40
C GLU A 215 -16.79 1.56 4.18
N ALA A 216 -16.62 1.55 5.51
CA ALA A 216 -16.71 2.77 6.31
C ALA A 216 -15.63 3.80 5.93
N ALA A 217 -14.40 3.34 5.70
CA ALA A 217 -13.30 4.18 5.25
C ALA A 217 -13.54 4.72 3.83
N GLU A 218 -14.14 3.95 2.93
CA GLU A 218 -14.56 4.44 1.61
C GLU A 218 -15.63 5.52 1.72
N ALA A 219 -16.66 5.32 2.55
CA ALA A 219 -17.70 6.32 2.77
C ALA A 219 -17.12 7.62 3.34
N TRP A 220 -16.12 7.52 4.22
CA TRP A 220 -15.38 8.66 4.75
C TRP A 220 -14.53 9.35 3.68
N LEU A 221 -13.83 8.57 2.83
CA LEU A 221 -12.88 9.06 1.83
C LEU A 221 -13.56 9.61 0.55
N ALA A 222 -14.71 9.08 0.16
CA ALA A 222 -15.39 9.40 -1.10
C ALA A 222 -15.66 10.91 -1.34
N PRO A 223 -16.07 11.71 -0.33
CA PRO A 223 -16.26 13.15 -0.49
C PRO A 223 -14.98 13.93 -0.83
N MET A 224 -13.80 13.34 -0.56
CA MET A 224 -12.49 13.96 -0.74
C MET A 224 -11.88 13.71 -2.12
N ARG A 225 -12.51 12.87 -2.94
CA ARG A 225 -12.03 12.55 -4.29
C ARG A 225 -11.98 13.85 -5.12
N PRO A 226 -10.91 14.08 -5.90
CA PRO A 226 -10.79 15.26 -6.77
C PRO A 226 -11.96 15.37 -7.76
#